data_AF-A0A4S3MUA7-F1
#
_entry.id   AF-A0A4S3MUA7-F1
#
_cell.length_a   1.000
_cell.length_b   1.000
_cell.length_c   1.000
_cell.angle_alpha   90.00
_cell.angle_beta   90.00
_cell.angle_gamma   90.00
#
_symmetry.space_group_name_H-M   'P 1'
#
loop_
_entity.id
_entity.type
_entity.pdbx_description
1 polymer ?
#
loop_
_entity_poly.entity_id
_entity_poly.type
_entity_poly.pdbx_seq_one_letter_code
_entity_poly.pdbx_strand_id
1 'polypeptide(L)' 'MNRFGPSRGEWWFRLALSVAGLALLSALLAIRGLPEGPGLVEVVGLAGAFFGGTLVLSIRALWRDRARKREG' A
#
# COMPACT_ATOMS: atom_id res chain seq x y z
N MET A 1 21.69 -12.56 -1.29
CA MET A 1 20.34 -12.95 -0.80
C MET A 1 20.27 -12.58 0.68
N ASN A 2 19.46 -11.59 1.06
CA ASN A 2 19.30 -11.24 2.47
C ASN A 2 18.40 -12.31 3.11
N ARG A 3 18.95 -13.14 4.00
CA ARG A 3 18.33 -14.38 4.50
C ARG A 3 17.02 -14.17 5.31
N PHE A 4 16.64 -12.92 5.55
CA PHE A 4 15.47 -12.51 6.37
C PHE A 4 14.66 -11.34 5.78
N GLY A 5 14.83 -11.00 4.48
CA GLY A 5 14.09 -9.91 3.83
C GLY A 5 12.93 -10.41 2.97
N PRO A 6 11.83 -9.64 2.82
CA PRO A 6 10.74 -10.00 1.91
C PRO A 6 11.24 -10.15 0.47
N SER A 7 10.72 -11.15 -0.23
CA SER A 7 11.08 -11.40 -1.63
C SER A 7 10.56 -10.29 -2.56
N ARG A 8 11.13 -10.16 -3.77
CA ARG A 8 10.60 -9.20 -4.77
C ARG A 8 9.13 -9.45 -5.10
N GLY A 9 8.71 -10.71 -5.15
CA GLY A 9 7.31 -11.08 -5.41
C GLY A 9 6.38 -10.61 -4.30
N GLU A 10 6.82 -10.69 -3.05
CA GLU A 10 6.05 -10.24 -1.89
C GLU A 10 5.87 -8.71 -1.89
N TRP A 11 6.90 -7.95 -2.26
CA TRP A 11 6.76 -6.49 -2.43
C TRP A 11 5.77 -6.13 -3.53
N TRP A 12 5.77 -6.84 -4.66
CA TRP A 12 4.78 -6.63 -5.72
C TRP A 12 3.37 -7.02 -5.29
N PHE A 13 3.21 -8.12 -4.55
CA PHE A 13 1.92 -8.50 -3.98
C PHE A 13 1.38 -7.43 -3.03
N ARG A 14 2.21 -6.96 -2.09
CA ARG A 14 1.85 -5.89 -1.14
C ARG A 14 1.49 -4.61 -1.87
N LEU A 15 2.21 -4.27 -2.94
CA LEU A 15 1.90 -3.13 -3.79
C LEU A 15 0.52 -3.28 -4.45
N ALA A 16 0.29 -4.39 -5.16
CA ALA A 16 -0.96 -4.65 -5.87
C ALA A 16 -2.16 -4.67 -4.91
N LEU A 17 -2.03 -5.33 -3.76
CA LEU A 17 -3.05 -5.37 -2.73
C LEU A 17 -3.35 -3.98 -2.17
N SER A 18 -2.32 -3.15 -1.95
CA SER A 18 -2.49 -1.78 -1.45
C SER A 18 -3.17 -0.87 -2.47
N VAL A 19 -2.83 -0.99 -3.75
CA VAL A 19 -3.52 -0.28 -4.84
C VAL A 19 -4.98 -0.69 -4.89
N ALA A 20 -5.27 -2.00 -4.86
CA ALA A 20 -6.64 -2.50 -4.88
C ALA A 20 -7.44 -2.02 -3.65
N GLY A 21 -6.85 -2.09 -2.45
CA GLY A 21 -7.47 -1.63 -1.21
C GLY A 21 -7.79 -0.14 -1.23
N LEU A 22 -6.88 0.71 -1.70
CA LEU A 22 -7.12 2.15 -1.85
C LEU A 22 -8.16 2.45 -2.94
N ALA A 23 -8.14 1.73 -4.06
CA ALA A 23 -9.13 1.90 -5.13
C ALA A 23 -10.54 1.56 -4.63
N LEU A 24 -10.69 0.44 -3.90
CA LEU A 24 -11.96 0.04 -3.31
C LEU A 24 -12.42 1.01 -2.22
N LEU A 25 -11.52 1.47 -1.35
CA LEU A 25 -11.82 2.47 -0.34
C LEU A 25 -12.30 3.78 -0.99
N SER A 26 -11.60 4.23 -2.03
CA SER A 26 -11.96 5.46 -2.76
C SER A 26 -13.30 5.33 -3.48
N ALA A 27 -13.53 4.19 -4.14
CA ALA A 27 -14.82 3.88 -4.79
C ALA A 27 -15.96 3.82 -3.77
N LEU A 28 -15.74 3.21 -2.61
CA LEU A 28 -16.72 3.15 -1.53
C LEU A 28 -17.10 4.55 -1.06
N LEU A 29 -16.13 5.43 -0.80
CA LEU A 29 -16.37 6.82 -0.40
C LEU A 29 -17.08 7.61 -1.50
N ALA A 30 -16.76 7.37 -2.78
CA ALA A 30 -17.43 8.03 -3.90
C ALA A 30 -18.90 7.61 -4.04
N ILE A 31 -19.22 6.33 -3.78
CA ILE A 31 -20.59 5.78 -3.92
C ILE A 31 -21.44 6.06 -2.68
N ARG A 32 -20.87 5.89 -1.48
CA ARG A 32 -21.60 5.96 -0.19
C ARG A 32 -21.45 7.30 0.51
N GLY A 33 -20.53 8.16 0.06
CA GLY A 33 -20.17 9.40 0.75
C GLY A 33 -19.17 9.17 1.89
N LEU A 34 -18.81 10.27 2.55
CA LEU A 34 -17.96 10.23 3.74
C LEU A 34 -18.79 9.73 4.93
N PRO A 35 -18.33 8.70 5.65
CA PRO A 35 -19.03 8.25 6.86
C PRO A 35 -19.06 9.36 7.90
N GLU A 36 -20.19 9.51 8.58
CA GLU A 36 -20.35 10.46 9.69
C GLU A 36 -19.85 9.84 11.01
N GLY A 37 -19.30 10.68 11.89
CA GLY A 37 -18.85 10.25 13.21
C GLY A 37 -17.51 9.48 13.22
N PRO A 38 -17.26 8.63 14.24
CA PRO A 38 -15.95 8.01 14.47
C PRO A 38 -15.46 7.11 13.33
N GLY A 39 -16.38 6.51 12.58
CA GLY A 39 -16.06 5.56 11.50
C GLY A 39 -15.19 6.14 10.39
N LEU A 40 -15.20 7.47 10.20
CA LEU A 40 -14.28 8.13 9.27
C LEU A 40 -12.83 8.03 9.73
N VAL A 41 -12.54 8.29 10.99
CA VAL A 41 -11.17 8.23 11.51
C VAL A 41 -10.75 6.78 11.71
N GLU A 42 -11.63 5.95 12.27
CA GLU A 42 -11.35 4.57 12.60
C GLU A 42 -11.20 3.70 11.35
N VAL A 43 -12.15 3.75 10.41
CA VAL A 43 -12.13 2.84 9.26
C VAL A 43 -11.38 3.47 8.10
N VAL A 44 -11.77 4.68 7.68
CA VAL A 44 -11.15 5.33 6.50
C VAL A 44 -9.73 5.78 6.84
N GLY A 45 -9.53 6.34 8.03
CA GLY A 45 -8.21 6.74 8.51
C GLY A 45 -7.24 5.56 8.66
N LEU A 46 -7.63 4.48 9.37
CA LEU A 46 -6.75 3.31 9.51
C LEU A 46 -6.54 2.58 8.19
N ALA A 47 -7.59 2.36 7.39
CA ALA A 47 -7.44 1.68 6.10
C ALA A 47 -6.58 2.52 5.14
N GLY A 48 -6.82 3.83 5.07
CA GLY A 48 -6.02 4.76 4.27
C GLY A 48 -4.56 4.78 4.71
N ALA A 49 -4.29 4.87 6.00
CA ALA A 49 -2.93 4.83 6.54
C ALA A 49 -2.24 3.48 6.28
N PHE A 50 -2.96 2.37 6.46
CA PHE A 50 -2.42 1.02 6.26
C PHE A 50 -2.09 0.76 4.79
N PHE A 51 -3.05 0.94 3.88
CA PHE A 51 -2.83 0.69 2.46
C PHE A 51 -1.94 1.77 1.84
N GLY A 52 -2.12 3.04 2.18
CA GLY A 52 -1.27 4.14 1.73
C GLY A 52 0.18 3.99 2.18
N GLY A 53 0.40 3.70 3.47
CA GLY A 53 1.73 3.43 4.01
C GLY A 53 2.38 2.21 3.35
N THR A 54 1.64 1.12 3.22
CA THR A 54 2.15 -0.11 2.58
C THR A 54 2.49 0.11 1.11
N LEU A 55 1.69 0.88 0.39
CA LEU A 55 1.94 1.26 -1.00
C LEU A 55 3.28 2.01 -1.12
N VAL A 56 3.46 3.09 -0.35
CA VAL A 56 4.67 3.92 -0.38
C VAL A 56 5.91 3.10 -0.03
N LEU A 57 5.84 2.27 1.01
CA LEU A 57 6.94 1.40 1.41
C LEU A 57 7.30 0.37 0.33
N SER A 58 6.29 -0.21 -0.33
CA SER A 58 6.50 -1.20 -1.38
C SER A 58 7.11 -0.59 -2.65
N ILE A 59 6.63 0.60 -3.07
CA ILE A 59 7.24 1.35 -4.19
C ILE A 59 8.70 1.65 -3.88
N ARG A 60 8.99 2.20 -2.69
CA ARG A 60 10.34 2.57 -2.28
C ARG A 60 11.28 1.37 -2.21
N ALA A 61 10.80 0.22 -1.74
CA ALA A 61 11.56 -1.02 -1.72
C ALA A 61 11.90 -1.51 -3.15
N LEU A 62 10.92 -1.50 -4.05
CA LEU A 62 11.11 -1.93 -5.45
C LEU A 62 12.06 -0.99 -6.21
N TRP A 63 11.99 0.32 -5.97
CA TRP A 63 12.90 1.29 -6.59
C TRP A 63 14.35 1.10 -6.13
N ARG A 64 14.58 0.90 -4.82
CA ARG A 64 15.92 0.59 -4.29
C ARG A 64 16.50 -0.69 -4.85
N ASP A 65 15.66 -1.70 -5.04
CA ASP A 65 16.08 -2.98 -5.60
C ASP A 65 16.34 -2.92 -7.12
N ARG A 66 15.69 -2.01 -7.85
CA ARG A 66 16.08 -1.70 -9.24
C ARG A 66 17.39 -0.93 -9.31
N ALA A 67 17.62 0.05 -8.43
CA ALA A 67 18.84 0.84 -8.40
C ALA A 67 20.08 -0.06 -8.19
N ARG A 68 20.02 -0.98 -7.21
CA ARG A 68 21.11 -1.96 -6.97
C ARG A 68 21.42 -2.88 -8.16
N LYS A 69 20.43 -3.19 -8.99
CA LYS A 69 20.62 -4.01 -10.20
C LYS A 69 21.24 -3.26 -11.38
N ARG A 70 21.35 -1.93 -11.30
CA ARG A 70 21.97 -1.10 -12.36
C ARG A 70 23.44 -0.78 -12.08
N GLU A 71 23.90 -0.95 -10.84
CA GLU A 71 25.26 -0.64 -10.40
C GLU A 71 26.20 -1.86 -10.37
N GLY A 72 25.69 -3.06 -10.65
CA GLY A 72 26.46 -4.31 -10.74
C GLY A 72 26.08 -5.10 -11.98
#